data_AF-A0A920PAQ9-F1
#
_entry.id   AF-A0A920PAQ9-F1
#
_cell.length_a   1.000
_cell.length_b   1.000
_cell.length_c   1.000
_cell.angle_alpha   90.00
_cell.angle_beta   90.00
_cell.angle_gamma   90.00
#
_symmetry.space_group_name_H-M   'P 1'
#
loop_
_entity.id
_entity.type
_entity.pdbx_description
1 polymer ?
#
loop_
_entity_poly.entity_id
_entity_poly.type
_entity_poly.pdbx_seq_one_letter_code
_entity_poly.pdbx_strand_id
1 'polypeptide(L)'
;MSQWYLESVLTIKQDYYREGVPSEINPFDVLALVKALELRDQCNCEVVAISMGPPQAKEGLIQCLALGADKAILLSDRIFAGSDTLATSRALSLVMERESPDLIMCGRNSADAETGQVGPELAEILGFPHVSQVRSLDFNSNNNVIHVERVTDEGYQEIECPLPAIACVTEGIAPERFAKREDIESIEETSIEEVNCASLDSESSMFGMEGSPTWVEDIRLVEPNRSAEVISDMTPEQFGVFVRDKIFEFIKNTPNTSESGPNNVIERYSNPSNSIWVVAESSSSEIRHISFEMLGKAREIASITKSHVKALLIGEMDESMVSLLGHYGADEVLHINNPPSEPVYSRKVIQTISETITASEPYAVLLGATADGRDLASRIAAHLDLGLTGDAIDLEVSEEGHLVQLKPPGWQCDRSHTFEDLPNMVTLRGGLLSPINPDFLQARTYAS
;
A
#
# COMPACT_ATOMS: atom_id res chain seq x y z
N MET A 1 12.97 53.63 -8.36
CA MET A 1 11.82 54.40 -7.81
C MET A 1 10.58 53.69 -8.32
N SER A 2 9.74 53.01 -7.55
CA SER A 2 9.42 52.98 -6.12
C SER A 2 8.62 51.67 -5.94
N GLN A 3 9.12 50.68 -5.19
CA GLN A 3 8.87 50.50 -3.76
C GLN A 3 7.36 50.34 -3.44
N TRP A 4 6.93 49.08 -3.32
CA TRP A 4 5.77 48.67 -2.55
C TRP A 4 6.30 47.77 -1.43
N TYR A 5 6.25 48.26 -0.20
CA TYR A 5 6.28 47.44 1.02
C TYR A 5 4.82 47.24 1.43
N LEU A 6 4.41 46.00 1.64
CA LEU A 6 3.29 45.67 2.51
C LEU A 6 3.76 44.53 3.42
N GLU A 7 3.71 44.90 4.69
CA GLU A 7 3.95 44.22 5.95
C GLU A 7 3.95 42.68 5.95
N SER A 8 5.03 42.18 6.53
CA SER A 8 5.20 40.84 7.08
C SER A 8 4.04 40.42 7.98
N VAL A 9 3.34 39.37 7.57
CA VAL A 9 2.88 38.32 8.48
C VAL A 9 3.70 37.08 8.11
N LEU A 10 4.88 36.96 8.73
CA LEU A 10 5.61 35.69 8.80
C LEU A 10 4.84 34.80 9.78
N THR A 11 3.70 34.26 9.35
CA THR A 11 3.34 32.92 9.81
C THR A 11 4.30 32.01 9.07
N ILE A 12 5.17 31.30 9.78
CA ILE A 12 5.85 30.14 9.20
C ILE A 12 4.74 29.11 9.00
N LYS A 13 3.97 29.24 7.91
CA LYS A 13 3.29 28.10 7.31
C LYS A 13 4.40 27.38 6.57
N GLN A 14 4.80 26.22 7.07
CA GLN A 14 5.74 25.36 6.40
C GLN A 14 5.02 24.73 5.19
N ASP A 15 4.74 25.55 4.18
CA ASP A 15 4.20 25.08 2.92
C ASP A 15 5.25 24.13 2.32
N TYR A 16 4.85 22.89 2.01
CA TYR A 16 5.71 21.87 1.44
C TYR A 16 6.01 22.22 -0.03
N TYR A 17 7.03 23.07 -0.25
CA TYR A 17 7.51 23.44 -1.58
C TYR A 17 8.34 22.29 -2.18
N ARG A 18 7.82 21.64 -3.24
CA ARG A 18 8.61 20.77 -4.15
C ARG A 18 9.29 21.55 -5.29
N GLU A 19 9.20 22.87 -5.32
CA GLU A 19 9.84 23.68 -6.36
C GLU A 19 11.37 23.55 -6.31
N GLY A 20 11.96 23.04 -7.39
CA GLY A 20 13.40 22.89 -7.55
C GLY A 20 14.00 21.56 -7.08
N VAL A 21 13.19 20.60 -6.63
CA VAL A 21 13.66 19.22 -6.38
C VAL A 21 13.74 18.49 -7.74
N PRO A 22 14.92 17.97 -8.13
CA PRO A 22 15.06 17.20 -9.37
C PRO A 22 14.13 15.98 -9.38
N SER A 23 13.54 15.68 -10.53
CA SER A 23 12.83 14.42 -10.71
C SER A 23 13.86 13.31 -10.91
N GLU A 24 13.76 12.24 -10.15
CA GLU A 24 14.64 11.08 -10.23
C GLU A 24 13.82 9.82 -10.52
N ILE A 25 14.45 8.81 -11.14
CA ILE A 25 13.82 7.50 -11.25
C ILE A 25 13.68 6.93 -9.83
N ASN A 26 12.52 6.36 -9.53
CA ASN A 26 12.31 5.66 -8.27
C ASN A 26 13.39 4.58 -8.08
N PRO A 27 14.09 4.54 -6.93
CA PRO A 27 15.21 3.61 -6.73
C PRO A 27 14.84 2.13 -6.94
N PHE A 28 13.62 1.73 -6.55
CA PHE A 28 13.14 0.36 -6.77
C PHE A 28 12.94 0.03 -8.25
N ASP A 29 12.54 1.00 -9.07
CA ASP A 29 12.37 0.81 -10.51
C ASP A 29 13.73 0.69 -11.21
N VAL A 30 14.76 1.38 -10.70
CA VAL A 30 16.15 1.17 -11.16
C VAL A 30 16.60 -0.27 -10.88
N LEU A 31 16.31 -0.80 -9.69
CA LEU A 31 16.62 -2.20 -9.37
C LEU A 31 15.86 -3.18 -10.29
N ALA A 32 14.59 -2.90 -10.58
CA ALA A 32 13.79 -3.68 -11.52
C ALA A 32 14.41 -3.69 -12.91
N LEU A 33 14.83 -2.52 -13.42
CA LEU A 33 15.49 -2.40 -14.72
C LEU A 33 16.81 -3.18 -14.76
N VAL A 34 17.67 -3.03 -13.74
CA VAL A 34 18.95 -3.76 -13.70
C VAL A 34 18.71 -5.27 -13.71
N LYS A 35 17.73 -5.76 -12.95
CA LYS A 35 17.40 -7.19 -12.97
C LYS A 35 16.86 -7.64 -14.32
N ALA A 36 16.01 -6.84 -14.97
CA ALA A 36 15.51 -7.14 -16.32
C ALA A 36 16.64 -7.24 -17.34
N LEU A 37 17.65 -6.36 -17.26
CA LEU A 37 18.85 -6.41 -18.11
C LEU A 37 19.71 -7.66 -17.83
N GLU A 38 19.83 -8.09 -16.58
CA GLU A 38 20.51 -9.34 -16.24
C GLU A 38 19.79 -10.57 -16.80
N LEU A 39 18.45 -10.58 -16.78
CA LEU A 39 17.64 -11.64 -17.40
C LEU A 39 17.80 -11.61 -18.93
N ARG A 40 17.82 -10.42 -19.53
CA ARG A 40 18.03 -10.24 -20.97
C ARG A 40 19.28 -10.92 -21.46
N ASP A 41 20.38 -10.79 -20.73
CA ASP A 41 21.66 -11.43 -21.07
C ASP A 41 21.60 -12.97 -21.04
N GLN A 42 20.59 -13.55 -20.37
CA GLN A 42 20.38 -15.00 -20.24
C GLN A 42 19.38 -15.55 -21.27
N CYS A 43 18.32 -14.81 -21.61
CA CYS A 43 17.23 -15.29 -22.45
C CYS A 43 17.04 -14.55 -23.78
N ASN A 44 17.87 -13.54 -24.09
CA ASN A 44 17.81 -12.74 -25.32
C ASN A 44 16.40 -12.15 -25.55
N CYS A 45 15.80 -11.59 -24.49
CA CYS A 45 14.55 -10.85 -24.56
C CYS A 45 14.79 -9.37 -24.95
N GLU A 46 13.73 -8.60 -25.05
CA GLU A 46 13.76 -7.14 -25.22
C GLU A 46 13.35 -6.48 -23.89
N VAL A 47 14.06 -5.43 -23.47
CA VAL A 47 13.72 -4.66 -22.26
C VAL A 47 13.15 -3.31 -22.66
N VAL A 48 11.85 -3.13 -22.39
CA VAL A 48 11.11 -1.89 -22.67
C VAL A 48 10.87 -1.12 -21.37
N ALA A 49 11.40 0.09 -21.27
CA ALA A 49 11.14 0.99 -20.15
C ALA A 49 9.87 1.82 -20.41
N ILE A 50 8.92 1.81 -19.47
CA ILE A 50 7.63 2.49 -19.63
C ILE A 50 7.41 3.41 -18.43
N SER A 51 6.99 4.65 -18.68
CA SER A 51 6.60 5.59 -17.63
C SER A 51 5.32 6.33 -18.02
N MET A 52 4.44 6.54 -17.05
CA MET A 52 3.33 7.47 -17.16
C MET A 52 3.66 8.74 -16.39
N GLY A 53 3.61 9.89 -17.05
CA GLY A 53 3.95 11.14 -16.39
C GLY A 53 3.96 12.35 -17.32
N PRO A 54 4.27 13.54 -16.77
CA PRO A 54 4.40 14.74 -17.57
C PRO A 54 5.63 14.65 -18.49
N PRO A 55 5.79 15.55 -19.48
CA PRO A 55 6.92 15.50 -20.43
C PRO A 55 8.31 15.43 -19.79
N GLN A 56 8.48 15.95 -18.57
CA GLN A 56 9.73 15.88 -17.80
C GLN A 56 10.14 14.44 -17.44
N ALA A 57 9.19 13.50 -17.32
CA ALA A 57 9.48 12.08 -17.07
C ALA A 57 10.34 11.44 -18.17
N LYS A 58 10.42 12.08 -19.35
CA LYS A 58 11.33 11.72 -20.43
C LYS A 58 12.79 11.66 -19.97
N GLU A 59 13.21 12.54 -19.06
CA GLU A 59 14.58 12.53 -18.52
C GLU A 59 14.91 11.22 -17.80
N GLY A 60 13.96 10.65 -17.06
CA GLY A 60 14.09 9.34 -16.44
C GLY A 60 14.17 8.22 -17.48
N LEU A 61 13.33 8.26 -18.52
CA LEU A 61 13.38 7.26 -19.60
C LEU A 61 14.70 7.30 -20.39
N ILE A 62 15.28 8.48 -20.59
CA ILE A 62 16.63 8.63 -21.17
C ILE A 62 17.64 7.91 -20.25
N GLN A 63 17.58 8.09 -18.93
CA GLN A 63 18.46 7.35 -18.01
C GLN A 63 18.26 5.83 -18.11
N CYS A 64 17.03 5.34 -18.30
CA CYS A 64 16.77 3.91 -18.52
C CYS A 64 17.42 3.39 -19.81
N LEU A 65 17.32 4.13 -20.91
CA LEU A 65 18.00 3.82 -22.17
C LEU A 65 19.53 3.83 -22.00
N ALA A 66 20.08 4.81 -21.26
CA ALA A 66 21.51 4.89 -20.97
C ALA A 66 22.02 3.72 -20.12
N LEU A 67 21.17 3.18 -19.24
CA LEU A 67 21.47 1.95 -18.47
C LEU A 67 21.42 0.69 -19.34
N GLY A 68 20.79 0.76 -20.51
CA GLY A 68 20.78 -0.30 -21.51
C GLY A 68 19.40 -0.86 -21.85
N ALA A 69 18.30 -0.20 -21.48
CA ALA A 69 16.97 -0.55 -22.01
C ALA A 69 16.96 -0.45 -23.55
N ASP A 70 16.26 -1.36 -24.21
CA ASP A 70 16.23 -1.46 -25.67
C ASP A 70 15.25 -0.44 -26.29
N LYS A 71 14.15 -0.18 -25.58
CA LYS A 71 13.09 0.76 -25.99
C LYS A 71 12.58 1.54 -24.78
N ALA A 72 12.08 2.76 -25.02
CA ALA A 72 11.39 3.55 -24.01
C ALA A 72 10.07 4.11 -24.53
N ILE A 73 9.03 4.07 -23.68
CA ILE A 73 7.68 4.56 -23.96
C ILE A 73 7.25 5.52 -22.85
N LEU A 74 6.85 6.72 -23.24
CA LEU A 74 6.26 7.72 -22.37
C LEU A 74 4.75 7.79 -22.62
N LEU A 75 3.96 7.40 -21.62
CA LEU A 75 2.53 7.67 -21.60
C LEU A 75 2.30 9.07 -21.02
N SER A 76 2.00 10.03 -21.90
CA SER A 76 1.92 11.44 -21.54
C SER A 76 0.74 12.12 -22.23
N ASP A 77 -0.22 12.54 -21.40
CA ASP A 77 -1.38 13.32 -21.79
C ASP A 77 -1.88 14.07 -20.55
N ARG A 78 -2.46 15.27 -20.75
CA ARG A 78 -3.04 16.04 -19.64
C ARG A 78 -4.20 15.31 -18.98
N ILE A 79 -4.87 14.41 -19.70
CA ILE A 79 -6.00 13.65 -19.16
C ILE A 79 -5.58 12.68 -18.05
N PHE A 80 -4.31 12.23 -18.03
CA PHE A 80 -3.79 11.38 -16.96
C PHE A 80 -3.43 12.16 -15.69
N ALA A 81 -3.47 13.49 -15.72
CA ALA A 81 -3.10 14.32 -14.58
C ALA A 81 -4.07 14.12 -13.41
N GLY A 82 -3.52 13.96 -12.20
CA GLY A 82 -4.31 13.73 -10.99
C GLY A 82 -4.89 12.33 -10.88
N SER A 83 -4.41 11.37 -11.69
CA SER A 83 -4.77 9.95 -11.54
C SER A 83 -4.32 9.43 -10.18
N ASP A 84 -5.19 8.68 -9.52
CA ASP A 84 -4.82 7.80 -8.43
C ASP A 84 -4.18 6.49 -8.93
N THR A 85 -3.98 5.53 -8.03
CA THR A 85 -3.34 4.26 -8.39
C THR A 85 -4.19 3.47 -9.38
N LEU A 86 -5.50 3.36 -9.18
CA LEU A 86 -6.36 2.59 -10.06
C LEU A 86 -6.41 3.18 -11.47
N ALA A 87 -6.60 4.50 -11.58
CA ALA A 87 -6.54 5.20 -12.87
C ALA A 87 -5.17 5.06 -13.54
N THR A 88 -4.08 5.11 -12.77
CA THR A 88 -2.71 4.86 -13.25
C THR A 88 -2.55 3.44 -13.79
N SER A 89 -3.03 2.43 -13.04
CA SER A 89 -2.97 1.02 -13.38
C SER A 89 -3.77 0.72 -14.65
N ARG A 90 -4.96 1.31 -14.81
CA ARG A 90 -5.75 1.23 -16.05
C ARG A 90 -4.99 1.81 -17.25
N ALA A 91 -4.43 3.01 -17.11
CA ALA A 91 -3.69 3.64 -18.20
C ALA A 91 -2.45 2.82 -18.63
N LEU A 92 -1.69 2.31 -17.65
CA LEU A 92 -0.55 1.42 -17.91
C LEU A 92 -0.99 0.09 -18.53
N SER A 93 -2.10 -0.49 -18.10
CA SER A 93 -2.59 -1.77 -18.62
C SER A 93 -2.79 -1.75 -20.13
N LEU A 94 -3.31 -0.65 -20.68
CA LEU A 94 -3.53 -0.51 -22.13
C LEU A 94 -2.22 -0.49 -22.92
N VAL A 95 -1.17 0.09 -22.36
CA VAL A 95 0.17 0.03 -22.97
C VAL A 95 0.73 -1.39 -22.87
N MET A 96 0.53 -2.07 -21.74
CA MET A 96 0.99 -3.46 -21.57
C MET A 96 0.25 -4.44 -22.48
N GLU A 97 -1.05 -4.28 -22.72
CA GLU A 97 -1.79 -5.08 -23.71
C GLU A 97 -1.23 -4.90 -25.11
N ARG A 98 -0.89 -3.66 -25.48
CA ARG A 98 -0.29 -3.33 -26.78
C ARG A 98 1.09 -3.94 -26.96
N GLU A 99 1.94 -3.90 -25.94
CA GLU A 99 3.31 -4.43 -25.98
C GLU A 99 3.37 -5.95 -25.71
N SER A 100 2.33 -6.53 -25.10
CA SER A 100 2.19 -7.97 -24.80
C SER A 100 3.43 -8.60 -24.10
N PRO A 101 3.88 -8.07 -22.94
CA PRO A 101 5.08 -8.54 -22.26
C PRO A 101 4.90 -9.92 -21.60
N ASP A 102 5.95 -10.73 -21.60
CA ASP A 102 6.01 -11.97 -20.82
C ASP A 102 6.24 -11.70 -19.32
N LEU A 103 6.97 -10.65 -18.96
CA LEU A 103 7.26 -10.29 -17.57
C LEU A 103 7.22 -8.78 -17.40
N ILE A 104 6.40 -8.31 -16.46
CA ILE A 104 6.36 -6.91 -16.04
C ILE A 104 7.13 -6.82 -14.72
N MET A 105 8.13 -5.95 -14.67
CA MET A 105 8.89 -5.67 -13.44
C MET A 105 8.72 -4.21 -13.06
N CYS A 106 8.36 -3.96 -11.80
CA CYS A 106 8.30 -2.62 -11.22
C CYS A 106 8.85 -2.63 -9.80
N GLY A 107 9.12 -1.47 -9.22
CA GLY A 107 9.45 -1.36 -7.82
C GLY A 107 8.28 -1.74 -6.90
N ARG A 108 8.59 -2.10 -5.66
CA ARG A 108 7.57 -2.41 -4.63
C ARG A 108 6.61 -1.25 -4.35
N ASN A 109 7.10 -0.01 -4.41
CA ASN A 109 6.31 1.21 -4.29
C ASN A 109 7.11 2.38 -4.86
N SER A 110 6.43 3.50 -5.13
CA SER A 110 7.10 4.76 -5.40
C SER A 110 7.58 5.42 -4.10
N ALA A 111 8.68 6.16 -4.16
CA ALA A 111 9.24 6.87 -3.01
C ALA A 111 8.42 8.11 -2.57
N ASP A 112 7.50 8.59 -3.42
CA ASP A 112 6.74 9.81 -3.16
C ASP A 112 5.41 9.57 -2.46
N ALA A 113 4.67 8.53 -2.87
CA ALA A 113 3.34 8.20 -2.34
C ALA A 113 3.35 6.93 -1.46
N GLU A 114 4.36 6.06 -1.64
CA GLU A 114 4.57 4.83 -0.86
C GLU A 114 3.36 3.87 -0.82
N THR A 115 2.50 3.92 -1.85
CA THR A 115 1.26 3.13 -1.90
C THR A 115 1.55 1.65 -2.11
N GLY A 116 2.37 1.33 -3.11
CA GLY A 116 2.65 -0.05 -3.53
C GLY A 116 1.45 -0.76 -4.17
N GLN A 117 0.47 0.00 -4.69
CA GLN A 117 -0.79 -0.54 -5.19
C GLN A 117 -0.79 -0.80 -6.70
N VAL A 118 -0.01 -0.03 -7.48
CA VAL A 118 -0.06 -0.08 -8.96
C VAL A 118 0.30 -1.47 -9.52
N GLY A 119 1.32 -2.13 -8.98
CA GLY A 119 1.71 -3.47 -9.44
C GLY A 119 0.60 -4.52 -9.21
N PRO A 120 0.08 -4.67 -7.98
CA PRO A 120 -1.05 -5.57 -7.71
C PRO A 120 -2.35 -5.23 -8.45
N GLU A 121 -2.71 -3.94 -8.59
CA GLU A 121 -3.88 -3.51 -9.36
C GLU A 121 -3.71 -3.87 -10.85
N LEU A 122 -2.54 -3.62 -11.42
CA LEU A 122 -2.23 -3.99 -12.81
C LEU A 122 -2.35 -5.52 -13.01
N ALA A 123 -1.96 -6.32 -12.02
CA ALA A 123 -2.11 -7.77 -12.07
C ALA A 123 -3.57 -8.21 -12.09
N GLU A 124 -4.43 -7.52 -11.35
CA GLU A 124 -5.87 -7.78 -11.38
C GLU A 124 -6.48 -7.41 -12.73
N ILE A 125 -6.17 -6.21 -13.25
CA ILE A 125 -6.70 -5.71 -14.53
C ILE A 125 -6.28 -6.61 -15.70
N LEU A 126 -5.00 -6.97 -15.79
CA LEU A 126 -4.48 -7.84 -16.87
C LEU A 126 -4.83 -9.33 -16.64
N GLY A 127 -5.30 -9.69 -15.44
CA GLY A 127 -5.50 -11.09 -15.08
C GLY A 127 -4.20 -11.90 -15.01
N PHE A 128 -3.07 -11.27 -14.68
CA PHE A 128 -1.77 -11.92 -14.56
C PHE A 128 -1.51 -12.41 -13.12
N PRO A 129 -0.78 -13.52 -12.93
CA PRO A 129 -0.19 -13.84 -11.64
C PRO A 129 0.82 -12.76 -11.23
N HIS A 130 0.93 -12.49 -9.93
CA HIS A 130 1.88 -11.51 -9.43
C HIS A 130 2.57 -11.96 -8.15
N VAL A 131 3.76 -11.43 -7.94
CA VAL A 131 4.50 -11.55 -6.69
C VAL A 131 5.08 -10.19 -6.33
N SER A 132 4.76 -9.69 -5.15
CA SER A 132 5.32 -8.46 -4.60
C SER A 132 6.60 -8.72 -3.80
N GLN A 133 7.30 -7.67 -3.38
CA GLN A 133 8.44 -7.73 -2.47
C GLN A 133 9.53 -8.73 -2.91
N VAL A 134 9.75 -8.86 -4.22
CA VAL A 134 10.68 -9.84 -4.80
C VAL A 134 12.12 -9.38 -4.56
N ARG A 135 12.87 -10.14 -3.77
CA ARG A 135 14.30 -9.87 -3.50
C ARG A 135 15.26 -10.77 -4.28
N SER A 136 14.77 -11.86 -4.85
CA SER A 136 15.51 -12.73 -5.77
C SER A 136 14.57 -13.26 -6.84
N LEU A 137 15.07 -13.39 -8.07
CA LEU A 137 14.32 -13.90 -9.20
C LEU A 137 15.25 -14.65 -10.15
N ASP A 138 14.91 -15.91 -10.43
CA ASP A 138 15.56 -16.75 -11.43
C ASP A 138 14.53 -17.21 -12.46
N PHE A 139 14.90 -17.16 -13.74
CA PHE A 139 14.04 -17.62 -14.82
C PHE A 139 14.38 -19.07 -15.19
N ASN A 140 13.35 -19.93 -15.23
CA ASN A 140 13.48 -21.31 -15.70
C ASN A 140 12.83 -21.45 -17.08
N SER A 141 13.70 -21.53 -18.10
CA SER A 141 13.28 -21.64 -19.50
C SER A 141 12.63 -22.97 -19.86
N ASN A 142 12.76 -24.02 -19.04
CA ASN A 142 12.23 -25.35 -19.37
C ASN A 142 10.70 -25.42 -19.20
N ASN A 143 10.16 -24.69 -18.22
CA ASN A 143 8.74 -24.69 -17.85
C ASN A 143 8.10 -23.29 -17.93
N ASN A 144 8.83 -22.28 -18.40
CA ASN A 144 8.35 -20.91 -18.54
C ASN A 144 7.81 -20.30 -17.24
N VAL A 145 8.57 -20.48 -16.17
CA VAL A 145 8.25 -19.93 -14.84
C VAL A 145 9.41 -19.11 -14.32
N ILE A 146 9.10 -18.18 -13.41
CA ILE A 146 10.09 -17.54 -12.55
C ILE A 146 10.04 -18.19 -11.16
N HIS A 147 11.21 -18.46 -10.61
CA HIS A 147 11.37 -18.81 -9.20
C HIS A 147 11.79 -17.54 -8.46
N VAL A 148 11.01 -17.16 -7.46
CA VAL A 148 11.22 -15.92 -6.73
C VAL A 148 11.28 -16.15 -5.24
N GLU A 149 12.06 -15.31 -4.58
CA GLU A 149 12.06 -15.19 -3.13
C GLU A 149 11.37 -13.87 -2.75
N ARG A 150 10.19 -13.98 -2.15
CA ARG A 150 9.35 -12.86 -1.69
C ARG A 150 9.64 -12.55 -0.22
N VAL A 151 9.85 -11.29 0.09
CA VAL A 151 9.96 -10.80 1.48
C VAL A 151 8.55 -10.64 2.06
N THR A 152 8.37 -11.15 3.26
CA THR A 152 7.16 -11.00 4.07
C THR A 152 7.52 -10.43 5.43
N ASP A 153 6.52 -10.00 6.19
CA ASP A 153 6.66 -9.50 7.56
C ASP A 153 7.30 -10.52 8.53
N GLU A 154 7.40 -11.81 8.16
CA GLU A 154 7.95 -12.89 9.00
C GLU A 154 9.16 -13.60 8.41
N GLY A 155 9.66 -13.16 7.25
CA GLY A 155 10.80 -13.78 6.59
C GLY A 155 10.58 -13.87 5.10
N TYR A 156 10.80 -15.06 4.54
CA TYR A 156 10.86 -15.26 3.09
C TYR A 156 9.95 -16.38 2.64
N GLN A 157 9.38 -16.22 1.45
CA GLN A 157 8.61 -17.25 0.75
C GLN A 157 9.29 -17.55 -0.58
N GLU A 158 9.52 -18.83 -0.88
CA GLU A 158 9.90 -19.28 -2.23
C GLU A 158 8.63 -19.55 -3.02
N ILE A 159 8.49 -18.89 -4.18
CA ILE A 159 7.29 -18.96 -5.02
C ILE A 159 7.71 -19.31 -6.44
N GLU A 160 7.01 -20.26 -7.05
CA GLU A 160 7.06 -20.52 -8.48
C GLU A 160 5.87 -19.81 -9.14
N CYS A 161 6.14 -18.95 -10.12
CA CYS A 161 5.13 -18.14 -10.79
C CYS A 161 5.20 -18.34 -12.32
N PRO A 162 4.11 -18.77 -12.98
CA PRO A 162 4.11 -18.98 -14.43
C PRO A 162 4.05 -17.64 -15.18
N LEU A 163 4.69 -17.57 -16.35
CA LEU A 163 4.60 -16.42 -17.25
C LEU A 163 3.35 -16.51 -18.18
N PRO A 164 2.71 -15.37 -18.53
CA PRO A 164 3.14 -14.01 -18.20
C PRO A 164 2.88 -13.64 -16.74
N ALA A 165 3.73 -12.79 -16.14
CA ALA A 165 3.63 -12.44 -14.72
C ALA A 165 4.03 -10.99 -14.42
N ILE A 166 3.68 -10.53 -13.23
CA ILE A 166 4.13 -9.25 -12.66
C ILE A 166 4.99 -9.50 -11.42
N ALA A 167 6.17 -8.88 -11.36
CA ALA A 167 7.07 -8.95 -10.22
C ALA A 167 7.37 -7.55 -9.68
N CYS A 168 6.89 -7.24 -8.47
CA CYS A 168 7.24 -6.00 -7.80
C CYS A 168 8.47 -6.24 -6.93
N VAL A 169 9.58 -5.56 -7.21
CA VAL A 169 10.89 -5.87 -6.62
C VAL A 169 11.23 -4.97 -5.44
N THR A 170 12.04 -5.50 -4.53
CA THR A 170 12.54 -4.80 -3.34
C THR A 170 14.07 -4.80 -3.32
N GLU A 171 14.66 -4.17 -2.31
CA GLU A 171 16.10 -4.17 -2.06
C GLU A 171 16.68 -5.60 -2.10
N GLY A 172 17.85 -5.75 -2.74
CA GLY A 172 18.56 -7.03 -2.83
C GLY A 172 18.37 -7.79 -4.16
N ILE A 173 17.36 -7.43 -4.97
CA ILE A 173 17.11 -8.07 -6.28
C ILE A 173 18.25 -7.88 -7.29
N ALA A 174 18.94 -6.75 -7.22
CA ALA A 174 20.00 -6.34 -8.11
C ALA A 174 20.90 -5.31 -7.41
N PRO A 175 22.15 -5.09 -7.86
CA PRO A 175 22.97 -3.99 -7.37
C PRO A 175 22.43 -2.64 -7.87
N GLU A 176 22.54 -1.62 -7.03
CA GLU A 176 22.27 -0.24 -7.45
C GLU A 176 23.22 0.15 -8.59
N ARG A 177 22.66 0.69 -9.67
CA ARG A 177 23.41 1.21 -10.82
C ARG A 177 22.90 2.59 -11.19
N PHE A 178 23.82 3.43 -11.64
CA PHE A 178 23.53 4.78 -12.11
C PHE A 178 24.11 4.95 -13.51
N ALA A 179 23.36 5.58 -14.40
CA ALA A 179 23.86 5.93 -15.73
C ALA A 179 24.99 6.96 -15.58
N LYS A 180 26.08 6.79 -16.33
CA LYS A 180 27.12 7.81 -16.38
C LYS A 180 26.64 8.96 -17.25
N ARG A 181 27.12 10.16 -16.93
CA ARG A 181 26.81 11.37 -17.70
C ARG A 181 27.12 11.22 -19.19
N GLU A 182 28.25 10.61 -19.53
CA GLU A 182 28.68 10.35 -20.91
C GLU A 182 27.68 9.45 -21.67
N ASP A 183 27.13 8.43 -20.99
CA ASP A 183 26.17 7.50 -21.57
C ASP A 183 24.84 8.22 -21.84
N ILE A 184 24.38 9.04 -20.89
CA ILE A 184 23.16 9.88 -21.03
C ILE A 184 23.29 10.85 -22.20
N GLU A 185 24.42 11.58 -22.28
CA GLU A 185 24.68 12.54 -23.37
C GLU A 185 24.71 11.84 -24.75
N SER A 186 25.16 10.57 -24.80
CA SER A 186 25.25 9.81 -26.06
C SER A 186 23.90 9.36 -26.65
N ILE A 187 22.87 9.29 -25.80
CA ILE A 187 21.53 8.78 -26.16
C ILE A 187 20.43 9.82 -25.95
N GLU A 188 20.76 11.05 -25.57
CA GLU A 188 19.81 12.16 -25.35
C GLU A 188 18.95 12.47 -26.59
N GLU A 189 19.51 12.29 -27.79
CA GLU A 189 18.79 12.48 -29.06
C GLU A 189 17.96 11.25 -29.49
N THR A 190 17.98 10.15 -28.72
CA THR A 190 17.22 8.93 -29.05
C THR A 190 15.72 9.20 -28.95
N SER A 191 14.97 8.79 -29.97
CA SER A 191 13.52 8.94 -29.97
C SER A 191 12.87 8.04 -28.91
N ILE A 192 12.12 8.67 -28.00
CA ILE A 192 11.22 7.98 -27.07
C ILE A 192 9.84 7.97 -27.70
N GLU A 193 9.17 6.82 -27.67
CA GLU A 193 7.81 6.71 -28.16
C GLU A 193 6.87 7.43 -27.19
N GLU A 194 6.09 8.40 -27.67
CA GLU A 194 5.07 9.08 -26.87
C GLU A 194 3.68 8.53 -27.22
N VAL A 195 3.01 8.00 -26.21
CA VAL A 195 1.65 7.45 -26.29
C VAL A 195 0.71 8.40 -25.57
N ASN A 196 -0.42 8.73 -26.20
CA ASN A 196 -1.45 9.59 -25.62
C ASN A 196 -2.79 8.84 -25.53
N CYS A 197 -3.78 9.42 -24.83
CA CYS A 197 -5.06 8.76 -24.63
C CYS A 197 -5.77 8.45 -25.96
N ALA A 198 -5.68 9.34 -26.94
CA ALA A 198 -6.31 9.15 -28.25
C ALA A 198 -5.75 7.95 -29.02
N SER A 199 -4.49 7.57 -28.77
CA SER A 199 -3.86 6.39 -29.40
C SER A 199 -4.20 5.06 -28.72
N LEU A 200 -4.83 5.10 -27.55
CA LEU A 200 -5.20 3.91 -26.78
C LEU A 200 -6.67 3.48 -26.98
N ASP A 201 -7.42 4.16 -27.86
CA ASP A 201 -8.84 3.87 -28.17
C ASP A 201 -9.73 3.63 -26.92
N SER A 202 -9.47 4.38 -25.85
CA SER A 202 -10.11 4.22 -24.53
C SER A 202 -11.03 5.39 -24.18
N GLU A 203 -11.99 5.13 -23.29
CA GLU A 203 -12.88 6.16 -22.77
C GLU A 203 -12.13 7.09 -21.81
N SER A 204 -12.18 8.39 -22.07
CA SER A 204 -11.50 9.42 -21.28
C SER A 204 -11.85 9.40 -19.79
N SER A 205 -13.07 8.99 -19.45
CA SER A 205 -13.59 8.91 -18.08
C SER A 205 -12.91 7.86 -17.23
N MET A 206 -12.09 6.97 -17.80
CA MET A 206 -11.34 5.96 -17.04
C MET A 206 -10.05 6.51 -16.42
N PHE A 207 -9.66 7.75 -16.73
CA PHE A 207 -8.35 8.31 -16.36
C PHE A 207 -8.44 9.62 -15.60
N GLY A 208 -7.30 10.03 -15.02
CA GLY A 208 -7.19 11.30 -14.32
C GLY A 208 -8.13 11.36 -13.13
N MET A 209 -8.46 12.59 -12.71
CA MET A 209 -9.38 12.80 -11.59
C MET A 209 -10.79 12.22 -11.83
N GLU A 210 -11.26 12.12 -13.08
CA GLU A 210 -12.60 11.57 -13.38
C GLU A 210 -12.65 10.05 -13.20
N GLY A 211 -11.58 9.35 -13.58
CA GLY A 211 -11.45 7.90 -13.40
C GLY A 211 -10.89 7.46 -12.05
N SER A 212 -10.53 8.41 -11.19
CA SER A 212 -9.95 8.15 -9.87
C SER A 212 -11.06 8.05 -8.82
N PRO A 213 -11.28 6.87 -8.21
CA PRO A 213 -12.18 6.76 -7.08
C PRO A 213 -11.68 7.46 -5.81
N THR A 214 -10.40 7.87 -5.76
CA THR A 214 -9.82 8.56 -4.60
C THR A 214 -9.50 10.03 -4.88
N TRP A 215 -9.72 10.89 -3.89
CA TRP A 215 -9.20 12.26 -3.87
C TRP A 215 -8.63 12.62 -2.51
N VAL A 216 -7.66 13.55 -2.53
CA VAL A 216 -7.07 14.14 -1.33
C VAL A 216 -7.91 15.35 -0.95
N GLU A 217 -8.57 15.30 0.20
CA GLU A 217 -9.47 16.37 0.67
C GLU A 217 -8.69 17.51 1.34
N ASP A 218 -7.82 17.19 2.29
CA ASP A 218 -7.05 18.16 3.06
C ASP A 218 -5.63 17.64 3.33
N ILE A 219 -4.69 18.57 3.47
CA ILE A 219 -3.30 18.29 3.87
C ILE A 219 -3.06 19.05 5.17
N ARG A 220 -2.92 18.31 6.27
CA ARG A 220 -2.61 18.86 7.59
C ARG A 220 -1.14 18.66 7.89
N LEU A 221 -0.47 19.71 8.37
CA LEU A 221 0.88 19.58 8.91
C LEU A 221 0.78 19.07 10.33
N VAL A 222 1.41 17.93 10.62
CA VAL A 222 1.53 17.42 11.99
C VAL A 222 2.92 17.74 12.48
N GLU A 223 3.01 18.68 13.42
CA GLU A 223 4.27 18.98 14.10
C GLU A 223 4.67 17.78 14.96
N PRO A 224 5.83 17.15 14.72
CA PRO A 224 6.27 16.04 15.55
C PRO A 224 6.52 16.54 16.98
N ASN A 225 5.65 16.16 17.92
CA ASN A 225 5.77 16.52 19.33
C ASN A 225 6.79 15.63 20.08
N ARG A 226 7.94 15.36 19.44
CA ARG A 226 9.01 14.53 20.00
C ARG A 226 9.95 15.39 20.82
N SER A 227 10.03 15.12 22.13
CA SER A 227 11.07 15.70 22.97
C SER A 227 12.42 15.03 22.66
N ALA A 228 13.40 15.81 22.23
CA ALA A 228 14.76 15.33 22.00
C ALA A 228 15.67 15.78 23.15
N GLU A 229 16.28 14.82 23.85
CA GLU A 229 17.29 15.07 24.88
C GLU A 229 18.65 14.58 24.36
N VAL A 230 19.62 15.50 24.23
CA VAL A 230 20.99 15.16 23.83
C VAL A 230 21.81 14.88 25.08
N ILE A 231 22.39 13.69 25.16
CA ILE A 231 23.16 13.22 26.32
C ILE A 231 24.63 13.11 25.90
N SER A 232 25.48 14.02 26.40
CA SER A 232 26.89 14.11 26.00
C SER A 232 27.89 13.56 27.03
N ASP A 233 27.45 13.36 28.28
CA ASP A 233 28.38 13.21 29.42
C ASP A 233 28.26 11.82 30.12
N MET A 234 28.11 10.75 29.34
CA MET A 234 28.02 9.37 29.84
C MET A 234 28.97 8.43 29.11
N THR A 235 29.53 7.42 29.80
CA THR A 235 30.17 6.29 29.11
C THR A 235 29.12 5.42 28.40
N PRO A 236 29.50 4.59 27.41
CA PRO A 236 28.55 3.68 26.74
C PRO A 236 27.75 2.80 27.71
N GLU A 237 28.37 2.32 28.80
CA GLU A 237 27.70 1.49 29.81
C GLU A 237 26.69 2.30 30.63
N GLN A 238 27.05 3.52 31.03
CA GLN A 238 26.15 4.42 31.76
C GLN A 238 24.97 4.84 30.90
N PHE A 239 25.23 5.13 29.62
CA PHE A 239 24.18 5.44 28.65
C PHE A 239 23.23 4.25 28.46
N GLY A 240 23.75 3.03 28.37
CA GLY A 240 22.92 1.82 28.29
C GLY A 240 21.99 1.64 29.49
N VAL A 241 22.48 1.88 30.70
CA VAL A 241 21.66 1.87 31.93
C VAL A 241 20.62 2.98 31.92
N PHE A 242 21.02 4.19 31.54
CA PHE A 242 20.11 5.34 31.45
C PHE A 242 18.96 5.09 30.46
N VAL A 243 19.27 4.63 29.24
CA VAL A 243 18.26 4.34 28.21
C VAL A 243 17.32 3.24 28.68
N ARG A 244 17.85 2.18 29.28
CA ARG A 244 17.04 1.11 29.88
C ARG A 244 16.06 1.67 30.91
N ASP A 245 16.55 2.48 31.86
CA ASP A 245 15.73 3.03 32.93
C ASP A 245 14.68 4.00 32.40
N LYS A 246 15.01 4.79 31.38
CA LYS A 246 14.05 5.66 30.67
C LYS A 246 12.99 4.87 29.92
N ILE A 247 13.35 3.76 29.26
CA ILE A 247 12.38 2.87 28.61
C ILE A 247 11.45 2.25 29.66
N PHE A 248 11.97 1.78 30.80
CA PHE A 248 11.12 1.26 31.88
C PHE A 248 10.22 2.33 32.50
N GLU A 249 10.74 3.53 32.72
CA GLU A 249 9.96 4.68 33.19
C GLU A 249 8.86 5.02 32.18
N PHE A 250 9.18 5.04 30.88
CA PHE A 250 8.23 5.25 29.81
C PHE A 250 7.17 4.16 29.78
N ILE A 251 7.53 2.87 29.80
CA ILE A 251 6.56 1.76 29.81
C ILE A 251 5.66 1.82 31.05
N LYS A 252 6.20 2.21 32.21
CA LYS A 252 5.43 2.33 33.46
C LYS A 252 4.48 3.53 33.48
N ASN A 253 4.90 4.65 32.88
CA ASN A 253 4.15 5.90 32.85
C ASN A 253 3.25 6.03 31.61
N THR A 254 3.52 5.24 30.57
CA THR A 254 2.57 5.03 29.48
C THR A 254 1.37 4.38 30.15
N PRO A 255 0.18 5.00 30.10
CA PRO A 255 -1.00 4.31 30.57
C PRO A 255 -1.01 2.98 29.85
N ASN A 256 -1.07 1.89 30.61
CA ASN A 256 -1.52 0.62 30.07
C ASN A 256 -2.74 0.99 29.24
N THR A 257 -2.71 0.82 27.92
CA THR A 257 -3.92 1.02 27.09
C THR A 257 -5.01 0.03 27.48
N SER A 258 -4.72 -0.87 28.42
CA SER A 258 -5.67 -1.62 29.22
C SER A 258 -6.37 -0.88 30.38
N GLU A 259 -6.01 0.35 30.73
CA GLU A 259 -6.65 1.15 31.79
C GLU A 259 -7.13 2.55 31.36
N SER A 260 -7.05 2.90 30.07
CA SER A 260 -7.56 4.18 29.56
C SER A 260 -8.63 4.01 28.48
N GLY A 261 -9.68 3.30 28.85
CA GLY A 261 -11.06 3.66 28.53
C GLY A 261 -11.84 3.56 29.83
N PRO A 262 -13.05 4.13 29.95
CA PRO A 262 -13.95 3.72 31.03
C PRO A 262 -14.07 2.18 31.03
N ASN A 263 -14.68 1.58 32.05
CA ASN A 263 -15.38 0.30 31.87
C ASN A 263 -16.50 0.49 30.81
N ASN A 264 -16.13 0.82 29.57
CA ASN A 264 -17.00 1.04 28.46
C ASN A 264 -17.45 -0.37 28.08
N VAL A 265 -18.68 -0.67 28.48
CA VAL A 265 -19.44 -1.73 27.87
C VAL A 265 -19.23 -1.61 26.36
N ILE A 266 -18.59 -2.61 25.76
CA ILE A 266 -18.36 -2.64 24.31
C ILE A 266 -19.75 -2.74 23.68
N GLU A 267 -20.29 -1.61 23.23
CA GLU A 267 -21.56 -1.58 22.54
C GLU A 267 -21.38 -2.30 21.21
N ARG A 268 -22.16 -3.37 21.03
CA ARG A 268 -22.16 -4.20 19.84
C ARG A 268 -23.48 -3.99 19.12
N TYR A 269 -23.40 -3.73 17.83
CA TYR A 269 -24.55 -3.40 17.01
C TYR A 269 -24.87 -4.56 16.10
N SER A 270 -26.13 -4.97 16.07
CA SER A 270 -26.58 -6.12 15.27
C SER A 270 -27.03 -5.72 13.87
N ASN A 271 -26.77 -4.48 13.42
CA ASN A 271 -27.25 -4.00 12.14
C ASN A 271 -26.46 -4.65 10.99
N PRO A 272 -27.03 -5.60 10.24
CA PRO A 272 -26.28 -6.31 9.20
C PRO A 272 -26.04 -5.45 7.96
N SER A 273 -26.89 -4.43 7.74
CA SER A 273 -26.82 -3.56 6.55
C SER A 273 -25.80 -2.44 6.69
N ASN A 274 -25.11 -2.34 7.83
CA ASN A 274 -24.02 -1.40 8.05
C ASN A 274 -22.92 -2.13 8.80
N SER A 275 -21.91 -2.62 8.09
CA SER A 275 -20.85 -3.44 8.68
C SER A 275 -19.45 -2.92 8.38
N ILE A 276 -18.55 -3.09 9.34
CA ILE A 276 -17.12 -2.79 9.20
C ILE A 276 -16.39 -4.12 9.22
N TRP A 277 -15.63 -4.38 8.16
CA TRP A 277 -14.90 -5.62 7.99
C TRP A 277 -13.44 -5.41 8.35
N VAL A 278 -12.86 -6.35 9.08
CA VAL A 278 -11.44 -6.41 9.38
C VAL A 278 -10.91 -7.72 8.82
N VAL A 279 -10.00 -7.65 7.84
CA VAL A 279 -9.30 -8.85 7.36
C VAL A 279 -8.24 -9.20 8.39
N ALA A 280 -8.52 -10.23 9.18
CA ALA A 280 -7.63 -10.69 10.22
C ALA A 280 -6.49 -11.50 9.59
N GLU A 281 -5.27 -11.02 9.78
CA GLU A 281 -4.07 -11.73 9.36
C GLU A 281 -3.66 -12.76 10.41
N SER A 282 -3.19 -13.90 9.94
CA SER A 282 -2.67 -14.98 10.76
C SER A 282 -1.37 -15.53 10.22
N SER A 283 -0.49 -15.98 11.11
CA SER A 283 0.67 -16.80 10.76
C SER A 283 0.75 -18.02 11.64
N SER A 284 1.03 -19.19 11.06
CA SER A 284 1.29 -20.42 11.81
C SER A 284 0.24 -20.71 12.90
N SER A 285 -1.03 -20.43 12.59
CA SER A 285 -2.20 -20.54 13.48
C SER A 285 -2.31 -19.51 14.62
N GLU A 286 -1.50 -18.44 14.62
CA GLU A 286 -1.63 -17.29 15.51
C GLU A 286 -2.16 -16.06 14.77
N ILE A 287 -3.05 -15.30 15.39
CA ILE A 287 -3.54 -14.03 14.84
C ILE A 287 -2.47 -12.95 15.05
N ARG A 288 -2.12 -12.23 13.99
CA ARG A 288 -1.15 -11.13 14.07
C ARG A 288 -1.71 -9.97 14.90
N HIS A 289 -0.83 -9.28 15.62
CA HIS A 289 -1.20 -8.17 16.52
C HIS A 289 -1.99 -7.06 15.82
N ILE A 290 -1.64 -6.74 14.57
CA ILE A 290 -2.32 -5.74 13.75
C ILE A 290 -3.82 -6.02 13.59
N SER A 291 -4.24 -7.28 13.57
CA SER A 291 -5.65 -7.66 13.51
C SER A 291 -6.43 -7.15 14.73
N PHE A 292 -5.82 -7.17 15.91
CA PHE A 292 -6.44 -6.67 17.14
C PHE A 292 -6.48 -5.14 17.20
N GLU A 293 -5.43 -4.49 16.71
CA GLU A 293 -5.38 -3.03 16.53
C GLU A 293 -6.52 -2.56 15.61
N MET A 294 -6.67 -3.23 14.45
CA MET A 294 -7.75 -2.92 13.50
C MET A 294 -9.13 -3.19 14.07
N LEU A 295 -9.34 -4.29 14.81
CA LEU A 295 -10.62 -4.56 15.49
C LEU A 295 -10.93 -3.49 16.55
N GLY A 296 -9.93 -3.05 17.30
CA GLY A 296 -10.09 -1.98 18.26
C GLY A 296 -10.54 -0.68 17.59
N LYS A 297 -9.91 -0.32 16.47
CA LYS A 297 -10.31 0.87 15.71
C LYS A 297 -11.68 0.72 15.04
N ALA A 298 -11.98 -0.45 14.50
CA ALA A 298 -13.31 -0.76 13.96
C ALA A 298 -14.39 -0.59 15.02
N ARG A 299 -14.11 -0.90 16.30
CA ARG A 299 -15.04 -0.67 17.41
C ARG A 299 -15.25 0.80 17.75
N GLU A 300 -14.19 1.59 17.72
CA GLU A 300 -14.28 3.04 17.88
C GLU A 300 -15.22 3.64 16.81
N ILE A 301 -14.97 3.30 15.54
CA ILE A 301 -15.81 3.74 14.39
C ILE A 301 -17.24 3.21 14.52
N ALA A 302 -17.41 1.94 14.91
CA ALA A 302 -18.73 1.33 15.11
C ALA A 302 -19.55 2.03 16.20
N SER A 303 -18.91 2.59 17.23
CA SER A 303 -19.61 3.33 18.30
C SER A 303 -20.33 4.59 17.79
N ILE A 304 -19.79 5.18 16.72
CA ILE A 304 -20.32 6.37 16.05
C ILE A 304 -21.32 5.96 14.96
N THR A 305 -20.89 5.06 14.06
CA THR A 305 -21.67 4.64 12.87
C THR A 305 -22.76 3.61 13.17
N LYS A 306 -22.79 3.05 14.39
CA LYS A 306 -23.70 1.98 14.82
C LYS A 306 -23.59 0.72 13.94
N SER A 307 -22.35 0.39 13.54
CA SER A 307 -22.04 -0.70 12.59
C SER A 307 -21.74 -2.04 13.29
N HIS A 308 -22.06 -3.13 12.60
CA HIS A 308 -21.68 -4.49 13.00
C HIS A 308 -20.23 -4.79 12.57
N VAL A 309 -19.36 -5.26 13.47
CA VAL A 309 -17.95 -5.51 13.13
C VAL A 309 -17.74 -6.98 12.77
N LYS A 310 -17.29 -7.26 11.56
CA LYS A 310 -16.96 -8.61 11.09
C LYS A 310 -15.46 -8.78 10.98
N ALA A 311 -14.92 -9.88 11.50
CA ALA A 311 -13.54 -10.29 11.21
C ALA A 311 -13.55 -11.33 10.10
N LEU A 312 -12.78 -11.13 9.03
CA LEU A 312 -12.59 -12.11 7.97
C LEU A 312 -11.25 -12.81 8.17
N LEU A 313 -11.28 -14.12 8.43
CA LEU A 313 -10.09 -14.96 8.52
C LEU A 313 -9.89 -15.75 7.22
N ILE A 314 -8.68 -15.71 6.67
CA ILE A 314 -8.30 -16.42 5.44
C ILE A 314 -7.23 -17.46 5.81
N GLY A 315 -7.50 -18.73 5.52
CA GLY A 315 -6.54 -19.79 5.78
C GLY A 315 -7.04 -20.85 6.77
N GLU A 316 -6.14 -21.32 7.62
CA GLU A 316 -6.50 -22.23 8.72
C GLU A 316 -7.30 -21.50 9.79
N MET A 317 -8.25 -22.21 10.41
CA MET A 317 -9.09 -21.69 11.48
C MET A 317 -9.22 -22.73 12.58
N ASP A 318 -9.04 -22.28 13.82
CA ASP A 318 -9.41 -23.03 15.01
C ASP A 318 -10.37 -22.22 15.91
N GLU A 319 -11.01 -22.91 16.87
CA GLU A 319 -11.97 -22.28 17.80
C GLU A 319 -11.32 -21.20 18.69
N SER A 320 -10.02 -21.31 18.96
CA SER A 320 -9.30 -20.36 19.80
C SER A 320 -9.09 -19.03 19.08
N MET A 321 -8.78 -19.06 17.79
CA MET A 321 -8.66 -17.87 16.93
C MET A 321 -10.00 -17.13 16.83
N VAL A 322 -11.07 -17.87 16.58
CA VAL A 322 -12.44 -17.31 16.51
C VAL A 322 -12.81 -16.65 17.84
N SER A 323 -12.57 -17.35 18.96
CA SER A 323 -12.82 -16.81 20.29
C SER A 323 -11.99 -15.56 20.57
N LEU A 324 -10.72 -15.54 20.14
CA LEU A 324 -9.81 -14.43 20.36
C LEU A 324 -10.23 -13.18 19.59
N LEU A 325 -10.52 -13.31 18.28
CA LEU A 325 -11.06 -12.21 17.47
C LEU A 325 -12.35 -11.65 18.08
N GLY A 326 -13.21 -12.55 18.56
CA GLY A 326 -14.41 -12.21 19.29
C GLY A 326 -14.16 -11.37 20.54
N HIS A 327 -13.22 -11.77 21.41
CA HIS A 327 -12.83 -11.02 22.61
C HIS A 327 -12.25 -9.64 22.29
N TYR A 328 -11.51 -9.52 21.19
CA TYR A 328 -10.97 -8.26 20.68
C TYR A 328 -11.97 -7.44 19.85
N GLY A 329 -13.24 -7.84 19.83
CA GLY A 329 -14.30 -7.02 19.29
C GLY A 329 -14.73 -7.39 17.88
N ALA A 330 -14.69 -8.65 17.45
CA ALA A 330 -15.49 -9.11 16.31
C ALA A 330 -16.90 -9.51 16.78
N ASP A 331 -17.97 -9.06 16.12
CA ASP A 331 -19.34 -9.56 16.36
C ASP A 331 -19.59 -10.89 15.68
N GLU A 332 -19.01 -11.04 14.50
CA GLU A 332 -19.07 -12.23 13.64
C GLU A 332 -17.68 -12.47 13.06
N VAL A 333 -17.31 -13.74 12.93
CA VAL A 333 -16.07 -14.15 12.26
C VAL A 333 -16.46 -14.90 10.99
N LEU A 334 -16.09 -14.34 9.85
CA LEU A 334 -16.21 -14.96 8.54
C LEU A 334 -14.93 -15.76 8.25
N HIS A 335 -15.04 -16.87 7.53
CA HIS A 335 -13.91 -17.73 7.22
C HIS A 335 -13.85 -18.08 5.74
N ILE A 336 -12.68 -17.89 5.13
CA ILE A 336 -12.35 -18.41 3.81
C ILE A 336 -11.29 -19.49 3.99
N ASN A 337 -11.67 -20.73 3.67
CA ASN A 337 -10.72 -21.84 3.65
C ASN A 337 -9.74 -21.70 2.48
N ASN A 338 -8.50 -21.37 2.80
CA ASN A 338 -7.38 -21.22 1.86
C ASN A 338 -6.22 -22.13 2.29
N PRO A 339 -5.69 -23.00 1.42
CA PRO A 339 -4.55 -23.84 1.78
C PRO A 339 -3.31 -22.99 2.13
N PRO A 340 -2.49 -23.37 3.12
CA PRO A 340 -1.26 -22.64 3.45
C PRO A 340 -0.24 -22.54 2.30
N SER A 341 -0.35 -23.43 1.30
CA SER A 341 0.48 -23.42 0.09
C SER A 341 0.05 -22.37 -0.94
N GLU A 342 -1.15 -21.80 -0.79
CA GLU A 342 -1.68 -20.78 -1.70
C GLU A 342 -1.58 -19.39 -1.07
N PRO A 343 -1.14 -18.36 -1.82
CA PRO A 343 -1.09 -17.00 -1.31
C PRO A 343 -2.48 -16.51 -0.94
N VAL A 344 -2.58 -15.70 0.12
CA VAL A 344 -3.87 -15.14 0.58
C VAL A 344 -4.50 -14.17 -0.42
N TYR A 345 -3.71 -13.67 -1.37
CA TYR A 345 -4.14 -12.83 -2.49
C TYR A 345 -4.38 -13.64 -3.77
N SER A 346 -4.63 -14.95 -3.69
CA SER A 346 -4.96 -15.77 -4.86
C SER A 346 -6.25 -15.31 -5.53
N ARG A 347 -6.40 -15.54 -6.85
CA ARG A 347 -7.59 -15.13 -7.61
C ARG A 347 -8.90 -15.63 -6.99
N LYS A 348 -8.90 -16.85 -6.47
CA LYS A 348 -10.06 -17.45 -5.82
C LYS A 348 -10.46 -16.68 -4.56
N VAL A 349 -9.49 -16.27 -3.75
CA VAL A 349 -9.74 -15.47 -2.55
C VAL A 349 -10.25 -14.08 -2.94
N ILE A 350 -9.61 -13.40 -3.90
CA ILE A 350 -10.08 -12.10 -4.42
C ILE A 350 -11.54 -12.18 -4.87
N GLN A 351 -11.85 -13.13 -5.77
CA GLN A 351 -13.22 -13.29 -6.28
C GLN A 351 -14.22 -13.54 -5.15
N THR A 352 -13.90 -14.42 -4.20
CA THR A 352 -14.80 -14.75 -3.09
C THR A 352 -15.06 -13.53 -2.21
N ILE A 353 -14.01 -12.77 -1.88
CA ILE A 353 -14.14 -11.56 -1.05
C ILE A 353 -14.93 -10.48 -1.79
N SER A 354 -14.58 -10.21 -3.05
CA SER A 354 -15.26 -9.22 -3.88
C SER A 354 -16.74 -9.52 -4.03
N GLU A 355 -17.13 -10.75 -4.37
CA GLU A 355 -18.54 -11.16 -4.46
C GLU A 355 -19.28 -10.95 -3.12
N THR A 356 -18.62 -11.23 -2.00
CA THR A 356 -19.25 -11.08 -0.68
C THR A 356 -19.34 -9.61 -0.25
N ILE A 357 -18.36 -8.77 -0.61
CA ILE A 357 -18.40 -7.32 -0.41
C ILE A 357 -19.55 -6.72 -1.22
N THR A 358 -19.65 -7.04 -2.51
CA THR A 358 -20.75 -6.58 -3.38
C THR A 358 -22.11 -7.01 -2.84
N ALA A 359 -22.23 -8.20 -2.27
CA ALA A 359 -23.50 -8.69 -1.72
C ALA A 359 -23.88 -8.07 -0.37
N SER A 360 -22.90 -7.59 0.41
CA SER A 360 -23.12 -7.10 1.77
C SER A 360 -23.01 -5.59 1.93
N GLU A 361 -22.44 -4.89 0.95
CA GLU A 361 -22.23 -3.43 0.90
C GLU A 361 -21.74 -2.89 2.26
N PRO A 362 -20.56 -3.33 2.76
CA PRO A 362 -20.06 -2.85 4.03
C PRO A 362 -19.75 -1.34 3.97
N TYR A 363 -19.66 -0.71 5.14
CA TYR A 363 -19.24 0.68 5.25
C TYR A 363 -17.74 0.84 5.02
N ALA A 364 -16.95 -0.10 5.54
CA ALA A 364 -15.51 -0.11 5.39
C ALA A 364 -14.94 -1.52 5.45
N VAL A 365 -13.82 -1.73 4.75
CA VAL A 365 -13.01 -2.94 4.80
C VAL A 365 -11.57 -2.54 5.15
N LEU A 366 -11.11 -3.03 6.30
CA LEU A 366 -9.82 -2.70 6.88
C LEU A 366 -8.87 -3.89 6.70
N LEU A 367 -7.69 -3.63 6.15
CA LEU A 367 -6.62 -4.61 5.97
C LEU A 367 -5.33 -4.10 6.60
N GLY A 368 -4.39 -4.99 6.93
CA GLY A 368 -3.06 -4.57 7.37
C GLY A 368 -2.22 -4.01 6.23
N ALA A 369 -1.34 -3.06 6.49
CA ALA A 369 -0.35 -2.57 5.53
C ALA A 369 0.89 -3.49 5.44
N THR A 370 0.70 -4.78 5.64
CA THR A 370 1.69 -5.87 5.50
C THR A 370 1.91 -6.21 4.03
N ALA A 371 2.89 -7.09 3.73
CA ALA A 371 3.10 -7.54 2.34
C ALA A 371 1.82 -8.18 1.75
N ASP A 372 1.18 -9.07 2.51
CA ASP A 372 -0.03 -9.76 2.08
C ASP A 372 -1.27 -8.84 2.07
N GLY A 373 -1.41 -7.98 3.08
CA GLY A 373 -2.55 -7.08 3.18
C GLY A 373 -2.55 -6.00 2.09
N ARG A 374 -1.37 -5.49 1.69
CA ARG A 374 -1.24 -4.56 0.55
C ARG A 374 -1.62 -5.22 -0.77
N ASP A 375 -1.13 -6.42 -1.04
CA ASP A 375 -1.46 -7.16 -2.28
C ASP A 375 -2.95 -7.48 -2.34
N LEU A 376 -3.50 -7.99 -1.23
CA LEU A 376 -4.91 -8.36 -1.12
C LEU A 376 -5.83 -7.14 -1.32
N ALA A 377 -5.57 -6.03 -0.60
CA ALA A 377 -6.39 -4.83 -0.66
C ALA A 377 -6.41 -4.22 -2.07
N SER A 378 -5.24 -4.09 -2.69
CA SER A 378 -5.07 -3.47 -4.01
C SER A 378 -5.81 -4.25 -5.09
N ARG A 379 -5.76 -5.58 -5.03
CA ARG A 379 -6.48 -6.43 -5.97
C ARG A 379 -7.99 -6.41 -5.76
N ILE A 380 -8.47 -6.41 -4.51
CA ILE A 380 -9.91 -6.26 -4.24
C ILE A 380 -10.40 -4.91 -4.75
N ALA A 381 -9.65 -3.83 -4.48
CA ALA A 381 -9.99 -2.49 -4.92
C ALA A 381 -10.09 -2.39 -6.45
N ALA A 382 -9.10 -2.93 -7.18
CA ALA A 382 -9.14 -2.99 -8.64
C ALA A 382 -10.30 -3.85 -9.17
N HIS A 383 -10.59 -4.99 -8.52
CA HIS A 383 -11.68 -5.88 -8.94
C HIS A 383 -13.07 -5.25 -8.79
N LEU A 384 -13.24 -4.36 -7.80
CA LEU A 384 -14.50 -3.71 -7.47
C LEU A 384 -14.60 -2.27 -7.98
N ASP A 385 -13.57 -1.78 -8.69
CA ASP A 385 -13.43 -0.38 -9.11
C ASP A 385 -13.53 0.62 -7.93
N LEU A 386 -12.97 0.27 -6.78
CA LEU A 386 -13.01 1.06 -5.54
C LEU A 386 -11.71 1.81 -5.27
N GLY A 387 -11.84 2.90 -4.52
CA GLY A 387 -10.71 3.67 -4.01
C GLY A 387 -10.06 3.02 -2.81
N LEU A 388 -8.73 3.09 -2.71
CA LEU A 388 -7.95 2.47 -1.64
C LEU A 388 -6.92 3.43 -1.04
N THR A 389 -7.09 3.79 0.24
CA THR A 389 -6.02 4.49 0.97
C THR A 389 -5.01 3.48 1.50
N GLY A 390 -3.77 3.60 1.02
CA GLY A 390 -2.66 2.76 1.45
C GLY A 390 -1.92 3.32 2.67
N ASP A 391 -1.63 2.47 3.66
CA ASP A 391 -0.72 2.77 4.77
C ASP A 391 -1.19 3.94 5.66
N ALA A 392 -2.49 3.94 5.97
CA ALA A 392 -3.11 4.88 6.90
C ALA A 392 -2.63 4.63 8.34
N ILE A 393 -2.46 5.70 9.09
CA ILE A 393 -1.98 5.67 10.48
C ILE A 393 -3.12 5.76 11.50
N ASP A 394 -4.26 6.34 11.08
CA ASP A 394 -5.46 6.44 11.90
C ASP A 394 -6.71 6.67 11.02
N LEU A 395 -7.88 6.51 11.63
CA LEU A 395 -9.20 6.65 11.01
C LEU A 395 -10.11 7.52 11.88
N GLU A 396 -10.85 8.44 11.28
CA GLU A 396 -11.83 9.26 11.98
C GLU A 396 -13.18 9.19 11.26
N VAL A 397 -14.25 9.57 11.94
CA VAL A 397 -15.58 9.72 11.32
C VAL A 397 -15.92 11.20 11.35
N SER A 398 -16.19 11.79 10.19
CA SER A 398 -16.59 13.19 10.08
C SER A 398 -17.98 13.44 10.71
N GLU A 399 -18.35 14.70 10.92
CA GLU A 399 -19.70 15.06 11.40
C GLU A 399 -20.80 14.57 10.45
N GLU A 400 -20.48 14.44 9.16
CA GLU A 400 -21.39 13.96 8.10
C GLU A 400 -21.44 12.43 8.02
N GLY A 401 -20.63 11.72 8.81
CA GLY A 401 -20.60 10.26 8.86
C GLY A 401 -19.69 9.61 7.81
N HIS A 402 -18.79 10.37 7.19
CA HIS A 402 -17.81 9.84 6.25
C HIS A 402 -16.54 9.35 6.97
N LEU A 403 -15.89 8.31 6.42
CA LEU A 403 -14.65 7.79 6.97
C LEU A 403 -13.45 8.62 6.48
N VAL A 404 -12.86 9.37 7.41
CA VAL A 404 -11.66 10.16 7.19
C VAL A 404 -10.44 9.29 7.44
N GLN A 405 -9.59 9.13 6.43
CA GLN A 405 -8.42 8.25 6.51
C GLN A 405 -7.15 9.09 6.58
N LEU A 406 -6.42 9.00 7.69
CA LEU A 406 -5.22 9.77 7.93
C LEU A 406 -3.99 9.00 7.43
N LYS A 407 -3.31 9.54 6.41
CA LYS A 407 -2.10 8.96 5.83
C LYS A 407 -0.96 9.99 5.81
N PRO A 408 0.24 9.66 6.31
CA PRO A 408 1.37 10.55 6.18
C PRO A 408 1.93 10.51 4.75
N PRO A 409 2.02 11.62 3.99
CA PRO A 409 2.76 11.66 2.74
C PRO A 409 4.22 11.98 3.07
N GLY A 410 4.95 10.97 3.50
CA GLY A 410 6.33 11.14 3.96
C GLY A 410 6.43 11.89 5.30
N TRP A 411 7.60 12.49 5.56
CA TRP A 411 8.13 12.76 6.90
C TRP A 411 7.45 13.84 7.76
N GLN A 412 6.32 14.44 7.39
CA GLN A 412 5.79 15.61 8.15
C GLN A 412 4.36 16.12 7.86
N CYS A 413 3.54 15.44 7.06
CA CYS A 413 2.15 15.86 6.83
C CYS A 413 1.21 14.68 7.07
N ASP A 414 -0.09 14.94 7.18
CA ASP A 414 -1.17 13.96 7.09
C ASP A 414 -2.13 14.40 5.98
N ARG A 415 -2.55 13.46 5.14
CA ARG A 415 -3.61 13.64 4.14
C ARG A 415 -4.87 12.98 4.64
N SER A 416 -5.99 13.71 4.61
CA SER A 416 -7.30 13.11 4.75
C SER A 416 -7.81 12.66 3.38
N HIS A 417 -8.25 11.41 3.30
CA HIS A 417 -8.97 10.88 2.16
C HIS A 417 -10.40 10.56 2.60
N THR A 418 -11.35 10.96 1.77
CA THR A 418 -12.78 10.69 1.93
C THR A 418 -13.27 10.20 0.58
N PHE A 419 -14.08 9.14 0.56
CA PHE A 419 -14.65 8.56 -0.66
C PHE A 419 -16.17 8.79 -0.69
N GLU A 420 -16.72 9.04 -1.88
CA GLU A 420 -18.17 9.05 -2.11
C GLU A 420 -18.71 7.62 -2.22
N ASP A 421 -17.89 6.70 -2.73
CA ASP A 421 -18.26 5.30 -2.93
C ASP A 421 -17.99 4.43 -1.69
N LEU A 422 -18.92 3.51 -1.41
CA LEU A 422 -18.81 2.50 -0.36
C LEU A 422 -18.56 1.11 -0.98
N PRO A 423 -17.81 0.22 -0.30
CA PRO A 423 -17.11 0.44 0.98
C PRO A 423 -15.84 1.29 0.88
N ASN A 424 -15.50 1.94 1.98
CA ASN A 424 -14.16 2.52 2.14
C ASN A 424 -13.12 1.40 2.32
N MET A 425 -12.15 1.31 1.40
CA MET A 425 -11.05 0.35 1.52
C MET A 425 -9.80 1.02 2.08
N VAL A 426 -9.18 0.42 3.10
CA VAL A 426 -7.99 0.98 3.75
C VAL A 426 -7.00 -0.10 4.14
N THR A 427 -5.69 0.15 3.92
CA THR A 427 -4.64 -0.58 4.63
C THR A 427 -4.09 0.24 5.79
N LEU A 428 -4.01 -0.36 6.99
CA LEU A 428 -3.59 0.30 8.23
C LEU A 428 -2.16 -0.08 8.61
N ARG A 429 -1.36 0.89 9.04
CA ARG A 429 0.01 0.68 9.50
C ARG A 429 0.01 0.08 10.91
N GLY A 430 0.65 -1.08 11.06
CA GLY A 430 0.75 -1.76 12.35
C GLY A 430 1.61 -1.00 13.37
N GLY A 431 1.23 -1.12 14.65
CA GLY A 431 1.97 -0.56 15.78
C GLY A 431 1.63 0.90 16.09
N LEU A 432 0.63 1.49 15.43
CA LEU A 432 0.19 2.87 15.68
C LEU A 432 -1.17 2.96 16.38
N LEU A 433 -2.00 1.94 16.20
CA LEU A 433 -3.32 1.86 16.83
C LEU A 433 -3.24 0.98 18.07
N SER A 434 -4.26 1.08 18.93
CA SER A 434 -4.35 0.29 20.15
C SER A 434 -5.48 -0.73 20.05
N PRO A 435 -5.23 -2.02 20.37
CA PRO A 435 -6.31 -2.98 20.49
C PRO A 435 -7.18 -2.60 21.70
N ILE A 436 -8.45 -3.02 21.66
CA ILE A 436 -9.30 -2.92 22.85
C ILE A 436 -8.85 -3.93 23.91
N ASN A 437 -9.29 -3.69 25.15
CA ASN A 437 -9.22 -4.70 26.20
C ASN A 437 -10.05 -5.93 25.82
N PRO A 438 -9.47 -7.14 25.81
CA PRO A 438 -10.20 -8.35 25.48
C PRO A 438 -11.25 -8.69 26.55
N ASP A 439 -12.51 -8.87 26.13
CA ASP A 439 -13.61 -9.25 27.02
C ASP A 439 -13.66 -10.77 27.23
N PHE A 440 -12.77 -11.32 28.05
CA PHE A 440 -12.77 -12.75 28.39
C PHE A 440 -13.94 -13.19 29.29
N LEU A 441 -14.82 -12.27 29.72
CA LEU A 441 -15.91 -12.56 30.65
C LEU A 441 -17.21 -12.95 29.95
N GLN A 442 -17.37 -12.62 28.67
CA GLN A 442 -18.51 -13.04 27.85
C GLN A 442 -18.15 -14.29 27.03
N ALA A 443 -18.32 -15.47 27.62
CA ALA A 443 -18.28 -16.73 26.87
C ALA A 443 -19.39 -16.72 25.81
N ARG A 444 -19.01 -16.56 24.54
CA ARG A 444 -19.94 -16.54 23.41
C ARG A 444 -19.67 -17.73 22.50
N THR A 445 -20.75 -18.33 22.02
CA THR A 445 -20.73 -19.39 21.01
C THR A 445 -20.75 -18.71 19.64
N TYR A 446 -19.67 -18.84 18.88
CA TYR A 446 -19.60 -18.35 17.49
C TYR A 446 -20.18 -19.43 16.58
N ALA A 447 -21.12 -19.06 15.70
CA ALA A 447 -21.66 -19.98 14.72
C ALA A 447 -20.67 -20.07 13.55
N SER A 448 -20.27 -21.30 13.22
CA SER A 448 -19.41 -21.67 12.09
C SER A 448 -20.09 -21.52 10.74
#